data_AF-A0A2N2SDB4-F1
#
_entry.id   AF-A0A2N2SDB4-F1
#
_cell.length_a   1.000
_cell.length_b   1.000
_cell.length_c   1.000
_cell.angle_alpha   90.00
_cell.angle_beta   90.00
_cell.angle_gamma   90.00
#
_symmetry.space_group_name_H-M   'P 1'
#
loop_
_entity.id
_entity.type
_entity.pdbx_description
1 polymer ?
#
loop_
_entity_poly.entity_id
_entity_poly.type
_entity_poly.pdbx_seq_one_letter_code
_entity_poly.pdbx_strand_id
1 'polypeptide(L)' 'MKLEEVVAHRIRKAREAAGLSQEALGVLAGIDEATAKVRINQYENGRHIP' A
#
# COMPACT_ATOMS: atom_id res chain seq x y z
N MET A 1 16.22 6.25 -9.63
CA MET A 1 14.91 5.73 -9.15
C MET A 1 13.90 6.85 -9.23
N LYS A 2 12.71 6.56 -9.77
CA LYS A 2 11.60 7.51 -9.74
C LYS A 2 11.06 7.59 -8.31
N LEU A 3 10.54 8.75 -7.90
CA LEU A 3 9.99 8.96 -6.55
C LEU A 3 8.90 7.93 -6.22
N GLU A 4 8.08 7.63 -7.21
CA GLU A 4 6.97 6.65 -7.18
C GLU A 4 7.45 5.25 -6.76
N GLU A 5 8.60 4.81 -7.30
CA GLU A 5 9.23 3.52 -6.96
C GLU A 5 9.73 3.49 -5.52
N VAL A 6 10.29 4.62 -5.03
CA VAL A 6 10.78 4.73 -3.65
C VAL A 6 9.62 4.63 -2.66
N VAL A 7 8.53 5.36 -2.93
CA VAL A 7 7.33 5.36 -2.07
C VAL A 7 6.69 3.97 -2.06
N ALA A 8 6.49 3.37 -3.23
CA ALA A 8 5.93 2.04 -3.38
C ALA A 8 6.69 0.99 -2.55
N HIS A 9 8.03 1.00 -2.65
CA HIS A 9 8.89 0.10 -1.89
C HIS A 9 8.80 0.34 -0.37
N ARG A 10 8.73 1.61 0.06
CA ARG A 10 8.62 1.96 1.49
C ARG A 10 7.28 1.54 2.10
N ILE A 11 6.17 1.71 1.37
CA ILE A 11 4.84 1.26 1.81
C ILE A 11 4.86 -0.25 2.03
N ARG A 12 5.32 -1.00 1.02
CA ARG A 12 5.40 -2.47 1.11
C ARG A 12 6.26 -2.93 2.28
N LYS A 13 7.45 -2.33 2.44
CA LYS A 13 8.38 -2.67 3.53
C LYS A 13 7.78 -2.38 4.90
N ALA A 14 7.11 -1.24 5.08
CA ALA A 14 6.45 -0.91 6.35
C ALA A 14 5.29 -1.87 6.65
N ARG A 15 4.48 -2.21 5.64
CA ARG A 15 3.38 -3.17 5.77
C ARG A 15 3.86 -4.55 6.22
N GLU A 16 4.88 -5.08 5.54
CA GLU A 16 5.45 -6.40 5.83
C GLU A 16 6.10 -6.42 7.22
N ALA A 17 6.79 -5.35 7.62
CA ALA A 17 7.35 -5.22 8.97
C ALA A 17 6.27 -5.17 10.06
N ALA A 18 5.08 -4.65 9.75
CA ALA A 18 3.91 -4.65 10.63
C ALA A 18 3.11 -5.96 10.59
N GLY A 19 3.47 -6.92 9.73
CA GLY A 19 2.75 -8.20 9.58
C GLY A 19 1.34 -8.06 8.99
N LEU A 20 1.06 -6.97 8.26
CA LEU A 20 -0.27 -6.68 7.73
C LEU A 20 -0.45 -7.23 6.31
N SER A 21 -1.67 -7.69 6.01
CA SER A 21 -2.11 -7.89 4.62
C SER A 21 -2.34 -6.53 3.94
N GLN A 22 -2.36 -6.51 2.60
CA GLN A 22 -2.67 -5.27 1.85
C GLN A 22 -4.07 -4.74 2.21
N GLU A 23 -5.03 -5.63 2.39
CA GLU A 23 -6.38 -5.30 2.84
C GLU A 23 -6.38 -4.69 4.25
N ALA A 24 -5.72 -5.34 5.21
CA ALA A 24 -5.64 -4.87 6.59
C ALA A 24 -5.00 -3.47 6.69
N LEU A 25 -3.92 -3.22 5.93
CA LEU A 25 -3.33 -1.88 5.85
C LEU A 25 -4.33 -0.86 5.31
N GLY A 26 -5.04 -1.19 4.23
CA GLY A 26 -6.01 -0.28 3.62
C GLY A 26 -7.15 0.07 4.58
N VAL A 27 -7.74 -0.93 5.24
CA VAL A 27 -8.81 -0.73 6.22
C VAL A 27 -8.34 0.12 7.40
N LEU A 28 -7.16 -0.17 7.96
CA LEU A 28 -6.57 0.63 9.05
C LEU A 28 -6.27 2.08 8.61
N ALA A 29 -5.98 2.30 7.33
CA ALA A 29 -5.78 3.62 6.75
C ALA A 29 -7.10 4.34 6.37
N GLY A 30 -8.27 3.75 6.68
CA GLY A 30 -9.58 4.33 6.37
C GLY A 30 -10.03 4.14 4.91
N ILE A 31 -9.41 3.22 4.17
CA ILE A 31 -9.89 2.81 2.85
C ILE A 31 -11.04 1.82 3.04
N ASP A 32 -12.12 2.03 2.29
CA ASP A 32 -13.24 1.10 2.22
C ASP A 32 -12.77 -0.34 1.96
N GLU A 33 -13.26 -1.29 2.76
CA GLU A 33 -12.82 -2.68 2.77
C GLU A 33 -12.91 -3.33 1.39
N ALA A 34 -13.97 -3.05 0.61
CA ALA A 34 -14.16 -3.62 -0.71
C ALA A 34 -13.09 -3.17 -1.73
N THR A 35 -12.38 -2.07 -1.44
CA THR A 35 -11.34 -1.51 -2.32
C THR A 35 -9.94 -1.50 -1.70
N ALA A 36 -9.82 -1.79 -0.40
CA ALA A 36 -8.60 -1.68 0.40
C ALA A 36 -7.41 -2.42 -0.24
N LYS A 37 -7.58 -3.72 -0.52
CA LYS A 37 -6.53 -4.54 -1.15
C LYS A 37 -6.07 -3.97 -2.50
N VAL A 38 -7.01 -3.58 -3.35
CA VAL A 38 -6.73 -3.09 -4.72
C VAL A 38 -5.96 -1.77 -4.66
N ARG A 39 -6.39 -0.83 -3.80
CA ARG A 39 -5.72 0.47 -3.65
C ARG A 39 -4.30 0.32 -3.10
N ILE A 40 -4.11 -0.46 -2.03
CA ILE A 40 -2.77 -0.71 -1.50
C ILE A 40 -1.87 -1.41 -2.53
N ASN A 41 -2.40 -2.38 -3.30
CA ASN A 41 -1.64 -3.00 -4.38
C ASN A 41 -1.17 -1.97 -5.42
N GLN A 42 -2.02 -1.03 -5.82
CA GLN A 42 -1.65 0.03 -6.76
C GLN A 42 -0.54 0.93 -6.19
N TYR A 43 -0.58 1.23 -4.90
CA TYR A 43 0.46 2.01 -4.21
C TYR A 43 1.79 1.25 -4.13
N GLU A 44 1.75 -0.03 -3.76
CA GLU A 44 2.96 -0.87 -3.64
C GLU A 44 3.62 -1.21 -4.98
N ASN A 45 2.92 -1.01 -6.10
CA ASN A 45 3.46 -1.18 -7.44
C ASN A 45 3.78 0.17 -8.13
N GLY A 46 3.63 1.29 -7.43
CA GLY A 46 3.90 2.63 -7.98
C GLY A 46 2.95 3.05 -9.11
N ARG A 47 1.80 2.38 -9.26
CA ARG A 47 0.80 2.71 -10.28
C ARG A 47 0.03 3.98 -9.92
N HIS A 48 -0.14 4.20 -8.62
CA HIS A 48 -0.69 5.42 -8.04
C HIS A 48 0.11 5.78 -6.80
N ILE A 49 0.13 7.07 -6.46
CA ILE A 49 0.74 7.58 -5.23
C ILE A 49 -0.39 8.16 -4.40
N PRO A 50 -0.57 7.73 -3.13
CA PRO A 50 -1.56 8.30 -2.23
C PRO A 50 -1.25 9.73 -1.82
#